data_AF-A0A937ENY4-F1
#
_entry.id   AF-A0A937ENY4-F1
#
_cell.length_a   1.000
_cell.length_b   1.000
_cell.length_c   1.000
_cell.angle_alpha   90.00
_cell.angle_beta   90.00
_cell.angle_gamma   90.00
#
_symmetry.space_group_name_H-M   'P 1'
#
loop_
_entity.id
_entity.type
_entity.pdbx_description
1 polymer ?
#
loop_
_entity_poly.entity_id
_entity_poly.type
_entity_poly.pdbx_seq_one_letter_code
_entity_poly.pdbx_strand_id
1 'polypeptide(L)'
;MTTATRLTSRDSYITVRTDRTTERGVDLLAVERAVNGELPESMTDAELAYAARVLSEHNVSRDESARRLSLSDYVLRKCQDSGWKPDTITSWRENSQKKAVAA
;
A
#
# COMPACT_ATOMS: atom_id res chain seq x y z
N MET A 1 21.84 14.94 -3.06
CA MET A 1 22.06 13.57 -3.58
C MET A 1 20.70 13.00 -3.93
N THR A 2 20.46 12.71 -5.20
CA THR A 2 19.17 12.24 -5.72
C THR A 2 19.20 10.72 -5.72
N THR A 3 18.60 10.07 -4.72
CA THR A 3 18.54 8.61 -4.64
C THR A 3 17.34 8.13 -5.46
N ALA A 4 17.58 7.37 -6.53
CA ALA A 4 16.56 6.93 -7.46
C ALA A 4 16.03 5.54 -7.07
N THR A 5 14.77 5.48 -6.62
CA THR A 5 14.01 4.23 -6.48
C THR A 5 13.74 3.69 -7.89
N ARG A 6 14.35 2.56 -8.26
CA ARG A 6 14.12 1.93 -9.56
C ARG A 6 13.14 0.79 -9.42
N LEU A 7 11.88 1.06 -9.75
CA LEU A 7 10.84 0.05 -9.84
C LEU A 7 10.88 -0.56 -11.26
N THR A 8 11.19 -1.85 -11.36
CA THR A 8 11.13 -2.57 -12.64
C THR A 8 10.02 -3.60 -12.58
N SER A 9 9.08 -3.50 -13.51
CA SER A 9 8.06 -4.52 -13.75
C SER A 9 8.58 -5.51 -14.78
N ARG A 10 8.60 -6.81 -14.45
CA ARG A 10 8.72 -7.91 -15.41
C ARG A 10 7.49 -8.78 -15.24
N ASP A 11 6.57 -8.70 -16.20
CA ASP A 11 5.35 -9.48 -16.54
C ASP A 11 4.48 -10.17 -15.47
N SER A 12 4.88 -10.26 -14.21
CA SER A 12 4.04 -10.74 -13.08
C SER A 12 4.57 -10.29 -11.71
N TYR A 13 5.71 -9.59 -11.64
CA TYR A 13 6.39 -9.25 -10.38
C TYR A 13 6.85 -7.79 -10.36
N ILE A 14 6.56 -7.08 -9.27
CA ILE A 14 7.03 -5.71 -9.02
C ILE A 14 8.25 -5.83 -8.11
N THR A 15 9.45 -5.59 -8.64
CA THR A 15 10.67 -5.54 -7.83
C THR A 15 10.85 -4.13 -7.26
N VAL A 16 10.89 -4.01 -5.93
CA VAL A 16 11.19 -2.76 -5.22
C VAL A 16 12.66 -2.82 -4.81
N ARG A 17 13.55 -2.50 -5.75
CA ARG A 17 14.99 -2.44 -5.46
C ARG A 17 15.32 -1.13 -4.75
N THR A 18 15.50 -1.23 -3.44
CA THR A 18 15.95 -0.15 -2.57
C THR A 18 17.20 -0.60 -1.83
N ASP A 19 18.21 0.26 -1.76
CA ASP A 19 19.41 0.10 -0.91
C ASP A 19 19.11 0.37 0.58
N ARG A 20 17.86 0.75 0.88
CA ARG A 20 17.34 1.01 2.22
C ARG A 20 16.18 0.08 2.52
N THR A 21 16.21 -0.53 3.70
CA THR A 21 15.06 -1.29 4.19
C THR A 21 13.94 -0.39 4.71
N THR A 22 14.25 0.90 4.98
CA THR A 22 13.29 1.88 5.46
C THR A 22 13.42 3.22 4.74
N GLU A 23 12.28 3.88 4.48
CA GLU A 23 12.23 5.26 4.02
C GLU A 23 11.17 6.03 4.80
N ARG A 24 11.57 7.13 5.47
CA ARG A 24 10.65 7.99 6.24
C ARG A 24 9.77 7.23 7.25
N GLY A 25 10.29 6.13 7.82
CA GLY A 25 9.57 5.28 8.76
C GLY A 25 8.68 4.21 8.13
N VAL A 26 8.70 4.05 6.80
CA VAL A 26 8.02 2.98 6.04
C VAL A 26 9.00 1.82 5.84
N ASP A 27 8.61 0.60 6.23
CA ASP A 27 9.35 -0.62 5.87
C ASP A 27 9.10 -0.97 4.39
N LEU A 28 10.13 -0.79 3.57
CA LEU A 28 10.05 -1.01 2.13
C LEU A 28 10.02 -2.50 1.76
N LEU A 29 10.47 -3.39 2.64
CA LEU A 29 10.35 -4.83 2.46
C LEU A 29 8.91 -5.28 2.71
N ALA A 30 8.24 -4.70 3.71
CA ALA A 30 6.82 -4.93 3.94
C ALA A 30 5.99 -4.47 2.74
N VAL A 31 6.30 -3.30 2.17
CA VAL A 31 5.70 -2.80 0.93
C VAL A 31 5.94 -3.77 -0.22
N GLU A 32 7.19 -4.21 -0.46
CA GLU A 32 7.51 -5.12 -1.56
C GLU A 32 6.69 -6.41 -1.48
N ARG A 33 6.59 -7.01 -0.29
CA ARG A 33 5.79 -8.22 -0.08
C ARG A 33 4.32 -7.96 -0.37
N ALA A 34 3.77 -6.86 0.16
CA ALA A 34 2.37 -6.50 -0.03
C ALA A 34 2.01 -6.26 -1.50
N VAL A 35 2.84 -5.55 -2.27
CA VAL A 35 2.58 -5.31 -3.71
C VAL A 35 2.68 -6.59 -4.55
N ASN A 36 3.40 -7.60 -4.05
CA ASN A 36 3.50 -8.93 -4.66
C ASN A 36 2.48 -9.94 -4.11
N GLY A 37 1.55 -9.50 -3.25
CA GLY A 37 0.43 -10.32 -2.76
C GLY A 37 0.68 -11.06 -1.45
N GLU A 38 1.84 -10.87 -0.81
CA GLU A 38 2.14 -11.38 0.52
C GLU A 38 1.96 -10.27 1.54
N LEU A 39 0.74 -10.10 2.08
CA LEU A 39 0.44 -9.03 3.02
C LEU A 39 1.00 -9.33 4.42
N PRO A 40 1.97 -8.55 4.94
CA PRO A 40 2.44 -8.71 6.32
C PRO A 40 1.36 -8.29 7.33
N GLU A 41 1.21 -9.05 8.43
CA GLU A 41 0.17 -8.81 9.44
C GLU A 41 0.28 -7.44 10.12
N SER A 42 1.48 -6.89 10.24
CA SER A 42 1.78 -5.67 10.99
C SER A 42 2.02 -4.44 10.11
N MET A 43 1.41 -4.35 8.92
CA MET A 43 1.57 -3.14 8.10
C MET A 43 0.89 -1.93 8.74
N THR A 44 1.68 -0.87 8.86
CA THR A 44 1.23 0.48 9.20
C THR A 44 0.41 1.09 8.07
N ASP A 45 -0.39 2.10 8.40
CA ASP A 45 -1.21 2.81 7.41
C ASP A 45 -0.36 3.55 6.38
N ALA A 46 0.84 3.99 6.79
CA ALA A 46 1.81 4.63 5.89
C ALA A 46 2.37 3.64 4.86
N GLU A 47 2.68 2.42 5.28
CA GLU A 47 3.14 1.36 4.38
C GLU A 47 2.04 0.92 3.42
N LEU A 48 0.78 0.82 3.89
CA LEU A 48 -0.35 0.50 3.03
C LEU A 48 -0.61 1.59 1.98
N ALA A 49 -0.55 2.87 2.37
CA ALA A 49 -0.71 3.98 1.44
C ALA A 49 0.42 4.00 0.40
N TYR A 50 1.65 3.70 0.83
CA TYR A 50 2.80 3.60 -0.06
C TYR A 50 2.68 2.42 -1.02
N ALA A 51 2.26 1.24 -0.55
CA ALA A 51 2.03 0.07 -1.40
C ALA A 51 0.89 0.31 -2.41
N ALA A 52 -0.20 0.94 -1.98
CA ALA A 52 -1.32 1.30 -2.86
C ALA A 52 -0.88 2.26 -3.97
N ARG A 53 -0.06 3.25 -3.62
CA ARG A 53 0.55 4.18 -4.58
C ARG A 53 1.40 3.44 -5.61
N VAL A 54 2.29 2.56 -5.16
CA VAL A 54 3.15 1.75 -6.06
C VAL A 54 2.30 0.92 -7.01
N LEU A 55 1.29 0.21 -6.52
CA LEU A 55 0.39 -0.57 -7.37
C LEU A 55 -0.31 0.30 -8.43
N SER A 56 -0.76 1.48 -8.06
CA SER A 56 -1.37 2.44 -8.99
C SER A 56 -0.37 2.98 -10.02
N GLU A 57 0.86 3.32 -9.62
CA GLU A 57 1.91 3.78 -10.54
C GLU A 57 2.29 2.69 -11.56
N HIS A 58 2.10 1.41 -11.20
CA HIS A 58 2.32 0.25 -12.06
C HIS A 58 1.07 -0.21 -12.84
N ASN A 59 0.00 0.58 -12.88
CA ASN A 59 -1.27 0.26 -13.56
C ASN A 59 -1.91 -1.07 -13.10
N VAL A 60 -1.64 -1.51 -11.87
CA VAL A 60 -2.39 -2.62 -11.29
C VAL A 60 -3.82 -2.14 -11.05
N SER A 61 -4.81 -2.97 -11.41
CA SER A 61 -6.21 -2.62 -11.24
C SER A 61 -6.54 -2.38 -9.76
N ARG A 62 -7.54 -1.52 -9.49
CA ARG A 62 -7.97 -1.26 -8.12
C ARG A 62 -8.50 -2.51 -7.42
N ASP A 63 -9.21 -3.39 -8.15
CA ASP A 63 -9.68 -4.67 -7.60
C ASP A 63 -8.54 -5.58 -7.18
N GLU A 64 -7.50 -5.68 -8.01
CA GLU A 64 -6.32 -6.50 -7.70
C GLU A 64 -5.52 -5.88 -6.54
N SER A 65 -5.40 -4.56 -6.52
CA SER A 65 -4.77 -3.83 -5.41
C SER A 65 -5.54 -4.01 -4.10
N ALA A 66 -6.87 -4.00 -4.15
CA ALA A 66 -7.75 -4.23 -3.01
C ALA A 66 -7.52 -5.62 -2.41
N ARG A 67 -7.44 -6.64 -3.27
CA ARG A 67 -7.13 -8.02 -2.85
C ARG A 67 -5.75 -8.13 -2.21
N ARG A 68 -4.71 -7.60 -2.85
CA ARG A 68 -3.33 -7.69 -2.35
C ARG A 68 -3.13 -6.99 -1.01
N LEU A 69 -3.81 -5.85 -0.81
CA LEU A 69 -3.68 -5.05 0.41
C LEU A 69 -4.72 -5.37 1.49
N SER A 70 -5.64 -6.31 1.23
CA SER A 70 -6.82 -6.56 2.07
C SER A 70 -7.59 -5.26 2.40
N LEU A 71 -7.67 -4.34 1.42
CA LEU A 71 -8.39 -3.08 1.51
C LEU A 71 -9.62 -3.12 0.59
N SER A 72 -10.61 -2.27 0.85
CA SER A 72 -11.74 -2.11 -0.08
C SER A 72 -11.42 -1.15 -1.22
N ASP A 73 -12.03 -1.33 -2.40
CA ASP A 73 -11.90 -0.39 -3.53
C ASP A 73 -12.25 1.05 -3.12
N TYR A 74 -13.22 1.22 -2.22
CA TYR A 74 -13.59 2.52 -1.67
C TYR A 74 -12.41 3.23 -0.97
N VAL A 75 -11.64 2.49 -0.16
CA VAL A 75 -10.46 3.03 0.53
C VAL A 75 -9.38 3.41 -0.45
N LEU A 76 -9.11 2.54 -1.42
CA LEU A 76 -8.11 2.81 -2.45
C LEU A 76 -8.47 4.03 -3.28
N ARG A 77 -9.75 4.17 -3.66
CA ARG A 77 -10.25 5.36 -4.34
C ARG A 77 -10.07 6.62 -3.49
N LYS A 78 -10.44 6.58 -2.21
CA LYS A 78 -10.25 7.73 -1.31
C LYS A 78 -8.78 8.08 -1.09
N CYS A 79 -7.92 7.06 -1.00
CA CYS A 79 -6.49 7.23 -0.87
C CYS A 79 -5.91 7.86 -2.14
N GLN A 80 -6.36 7.43 -3.32
CA GLN A 80 -5.99 8.03 -4.60
C GLN A 80 -6.45 9.49 -4.69
N ASP A 81 -7.72 9.78 -4.34
CA ASP A 81 -8.29 11.14 -4.33
C ASP A 81 -7.54 12.08 -3.36
N SER A 82 -6.99 11.55 -2.26
CA SER A 82 -6.24 12.31 -1.26
C SER A 82 -4.76 12.49 -1.58
N GLY A 83 -4.27 11.89 -2.67
CA GLY A 83 -2.87 11.90 -3.07
C GLY A 83 -2.00 10.91 -2.28
N TRP A 84 -2.55 9.75 -1.94
CA TRP A 84 -1.91 8.65 -1.21
C TRP A 84 -1.54 8.98 0.23
N LYS A 85 -2.39 9.74 0.93
CA LYS A 85 -2.16 10.12 2.32
C LYS A 85 -2.52 8.98 3.28
N PRO A 86 -1.64 8.65 4.26
CA PRO A 86 -1.87 7.58 5.24
C PRO A 86 -3.16 7.77 6.06
N ASP A 87 -3.50 9.01 6.42
CA ASP A 87 -4.65 9.35 7.27
C ASP A 87 -5.99 8.82 6.72
N THR A 88 -6.06 8.62 5.40
CA THR A 88 -7.25 8.07 4.73
C THR A 88 -7.48 6.61 5.10
N ILE A 89 -6.41 5.84 5.27
CA ILE A 89 -6.45 4.42 5.64
C ILE A 89 -6.73 4.29 7.14
N THR A 90 -6.09 5.12 7.97
CA THR A 90 -6.34 5.20 9.42
C THR A 90 -7.83 5.44 9.71
N SER A 91 -8.40 6.47 9.07
CA SER A 91 -9.82 6.83 9.22
C SER A 91 -10.77 5.69 8.83
N TRP A 92 -10.36 4.84 7.87
CA TRP A 92 -11.16 3.68 7.48
C TRP A 92 -11.03 2.52 8.47
N ARG A 93 -9.80 2.19 8.93
CA ARG A 93 -9.59 1.12 9.92
C ARG A 93 -10.39 1.39 11.20
N GLU A 94 -10.37 2.63 11.69
CA GLU A 94 -11.16 3.04 12.87
C GLU A 94 -12.67 2.87 12.65
N ASN A 95 -13.17 3.25 11.47
CA ASN A 95 -14.60 3.09 11.14
C ASN A 95 -15.00 1.61 10.97
N SER A 96 -14.13 0.78 10.40
CA SER A 96 -14.35 -0.67 10.28
C SER A 96 -14.36 -1.37 11.64
N GLN A 97 -13.46 -1.00 12.55
CA GLN A 97 -13.45 -1.50 13.93
C GLN A 97 -14.71 -1.09 14.69
N LYS A 98 -15.15 0.18 14.58
CA LYS A 98 -16.38 0.65 15.22
C LYS A 98 -17.63 -0.09 14.73
N LYS A 99 -17.69 -0.42 13.43
CA LYS A 99 -18.79 -1.23 12.87
C LYS A 99 -18.77 -2.68 13.37
N ALA A 100 -17.60 -3.27 13.57
CA ALA A 100 -17.48 -4.66 14.03
C ALA A 100 -17.86 -4.84 15.52
N VAL A 101 -17.68 -3.81 16.34
CA VAL A 101 -18.05 -3.84 17.78
C VAL A 101 -19.53 -3.54 18.02
N ALA A 102 -20.21 -2.93 17.04
CA ALA A 102 -21.62 -2.56 17.12
C ALA A 102 -22.59 -3.63 16.56
N ALA A 103 -22.06 -4.80 16.15
CA ALA A 103 -22.82 -5.94 15.62
C ALA A 103 -22.78 -7.11 16.61
#